data_AF-A0A1H1QVT7-F1
#
_entry.id   AF-A0A1H1QVT7-F1
#
_cell.length_a   1.000
_cell.length_b   1.000
_cell.length_c   1.000
_cell.angle_alpha   90.00
_cell.angle_beta   90.00
_cell.angle_gamma   90.00
#
_symmetry.space_group_name_H-M   'P 1'
#
loop_
_entity.id
_entity.type
_entity.pdbx_description
1 polymer ?
#
loop_
_entity_poly.entity_id
_entity_poly.type
_entity_poly.pdbx_seq_one_letter_code
_entity_poly.pdbx_strand_id
1 'polypeptide(L)' 'MNAEVIWRNAIQEDNTDSLYILDEPSTGLHYADNDLLYTILEKLSEANDILVIDHNPYLLEKIGLGVVLN' A
#
# COMPACT_ATOMS: atom_id res chain seq x y z
N MET A 1 -6.10 4.80 15.27
CA MET A 1 -6.99 4.14 14.29
C MET A 1 -6.13 3.10 13.58
N ASN A 2 -6.52 1.83 13.52
CA ASN A 2 -5.65 0.77 13.02
C ASN A 2 -5.67 0.77 11.48
N ALA A 3 -4.50 0.80 10.82
CA ALA A 3 -4.37 0.84 9.36
C ALA A 3 -5.15 -0.31 8.70
N GLU A 4 -5.16 -1.50 9.33
CA GLU A 4 -5.91 -2.68 8.91
C GLU A 4 -7.41 -2.41 8.64
N VAL A 5 -8.04 -1.54 9.42
CA VAL A 5 -9.47 -1.22 9.28
C VAL A 5 -9.74 -0.35 8.06
N ILE A 6 -8.82 0.56 7.72
CA ILE A 6 -8.96 1.45 6.56
C ILE A 6 -8.83 0.65 5.27
N TRP A 7 -7.84 -0.24 5.21
CA TRP A 7 -7.57 -1.07 4.03
C TRP A 7 -8.68 -2.07 3.73
N ARG A 8 -9.27 -2.66 4.77
CA ARG A 8 -10.40 -3.58 4.58
C ARG A 8 -11.60 -2.91 3.92
N ASN A 9 -11.86 -1.64 4.22
CA ASN A 9 -12.96 -0.91 3.61
C ASN A 9 -12.64 -0.54 2.15
N ALA A 10 -11.39 -0.14 1.86
CA ALA A 10 -10.96 0.17 0.51
C ALA A 10 -11.07 -1.04 -0.45
N ILE A 11 -10.76 -2.26 0.01
CA ILE A 11 -10.94 -3.48 -0.80
C ILE A 11 -12.42 -3.84 -1.02
N GLN A 12 -13.31 -3.44 -0.11
CA GLN A 12 -14.73 -3.78 -0.19
C GLN A 12 -15.54 -2.82 -1.06
N GLU A 13 -15.03 -1.62 -1.32
CA GLU A 13 -15.64 -0.74 -2.30
C GLU A 13 -15.27 -1.23 -3.70
N ASP A 14 -16.28 -1.58 -4.51
CA ASP A 14 -16.14 -1.92 -5.95
C ASP A 14 -15.72 -0.69 -6.80
N ASN A 15 -14.87 0.19 -6.28
CA ASN A 15 -14.30 1.30 -7.03
C ASN A 15 -13.16 0.76 -7.89
N THR A 16 -13.41 0.77 -9.20
CA THR A 16 -12.45 0.45 -10.26
C THR A 16 -12.09 1.76 -10.99
N ASP A 17 -10.97 1.78 -11.70
CA ASP A 17 -10.46 2.95 -12.45
C ASP A 17 -10.17 4.19 -11.55
N SER A 18 -9.80 3.97 -10.29
CA SER A 18 -9.41 5.03 -9.35
C SER A 18 -7.90 5.10 -9.13
N LEU A 19 -7.41 6.29 -8.74
CA LEU A 19 -6.02 6.48 -8.28
C LEU A 19 -5.99 6.62 -6.76
N TYR A 20 -5.31 5.70 -6.08
CA TYR A 20 -5.06 5.77 -4.64
C TYR A 20 -3.68 6.37 -4.37
N ILE A 21 -3.62 7.36 -3.49
CA ILE A 21 -2.36 7.98 -3.02
C ILE A 21 -2.23 7.71 -1.54
N LEU A 22 -1.13 7.08 -1.14
CA LEU A 22 -0.91 6.54 0.19
C LEU A 22 0.35 7.15 0.78
N ASP A 23 0.19 7.90 1.86
CA ASP A 23 1.27 8.61 2.55
C ASP A 23 1.65 7.86 3.83
N GLU A 24 2.85 7.29 3.83
CA GLU A 24 3.46 6.46 4.88
C GLU A 24 2.58 5.30 5.39
N PRO A 25 2.05 4.44 4.50
CA PRO A 25 1.16 3.35 4.91
C PRO A 25 1.85 2.29 5.79
N SER A 26 3.18 2.20 5.78
CA SER A 26 3.94 1.27 6.60
C SER A 26 4.21 1.75 8.03
N THR A 27 3.89 3.01 8.36
CA THR A 27 4.25 3.61 9.65
C THR A 27 3.70 2.81 10.83
N GLY A 28 4.62 2.32 11.67
CA GLY A 28 4.30 1.54 12.88
C GLY A 28 4.01 0.07 12.65
N LEU A 29 4.13 -0.45 11.42
CA LEU A 29 3.92 -1.86 11.09
C LEU A 29 5.16 -2.71 11.41
N HIS A 30 4.95 -3.91 11.97
CA HIS A 30 6.01 -4.93 12.03
C HIS A 30 6.26 -5.54 10.65
N TYR A 31 7.37 -6.27 10.47
CA TYR A 31 7.71 -6.91 9.19
C TYR A 31 6.60 -7.82 8.63
N ALA A 32 5.95 -8.61 9.48
CA ALA A 32 4.83 -9.46 9.06
C ALA A 32 3.60 -8.64 8.59
N ASP A 33 3.36 -7.48 9.19
CA ASP A 33 2.27 -6.60 8.81
C ASP A 33 2.58 -5.86 7.49
N ASN A 34 3.87 -5.64 7.19
CA ASN A 34 4.29 -5.12 5.88
C ASN A 34 4.00 -6.12 4.75
N ASP A 35 4.14 -7.43 5.01
CA ASP A 35 3.79 -8.46 4.03
C ASP A 35 2.27 -8.49 3.75
N LEU A 36 1.48 -8.30 4.80
CA LEU A 36 0.03 -8.18 4.68
C LEU A 36 -0.36 -6.92 3.90
N LEU A 37 0.25 -5.77 4.23
CA LEU A 37 0.04 -4.52 3.52
C LEU A 37 0.38 -4.69 2.03
N TYR A 38 1.53 -5.27 1.69
CA TYR A 38 1.91 -5.54 0.32
C TYR A 38 0.85 -6.39 -0.42
N THR A 39 0.36 -7.47 0.21
CA THR A 39 -0.69 -8.32 -0.37
C THR A 39 -2.00 -7.56 -0.64
N ILE A 40 -2.33 -6.59 0.21
CA ILE A 40 -3.51 -5.74 0.02
C ILE A 40 -3.29 -4.78 -1.16
N LEU A 41 -2.13 -4.11 -1.22
CA LEU A 41 -1.80 -3.20 -2.30
C LEU A 41 -1.77 -3.92 -3.66
N GLU A 42 -1.20 -5.12 -3.71
CA GLU A 42 -1.17 -5.97 -4.90
C GLU A 42 -2.59 -6.25 -5.41
N LYS A 43 -3.51 -6.66 -4.54
CA LYS A 43 -4.92 -6.89 -4.91
C LYS A 43 -5.64 -5.63 -5.38
N LEU A 44 -5.43 -4.50 -4.70
CA LEU A 44 -6.03 -3.23 -5.10
C LEU A 44 -5.52 -2.78 -6.47
N SER A 45 -4.25 -3.07 -6.79
CA SER A 45 -3.62 -2.70 -8.05
C SER A 45 -4.15 -3.46 -9.26
N GLU A 46 -4.88 -4.57 -9.06
CA GLU A 46 -5.50 -5.31 -10.16
C GLU A 46 -6.58 -4.50 -10.90
N ALA A 47 -7.18 -3.50 -10.24
CA ALA A 47 -8.28 -2.71 -10.79
C ALA A 47 -8.10 -1.18 -10.63
N ASN A 48 -6.99 -0.73 -10.02
CA ASN A 48 -6.76 0.67 -9.68
C ASN A 48 -5.27 1.03 -9.79
N ASP A 49 -4.98 2.31 -10.04
CA ASP A 49 -3.62 2.84 -9.95
C ASP A 49 -3.28 3.18 -8.50
N ILE A 50 -2.04 2.90 -8.07
CA ILE A 50 -1.61 3.14 -6.70
C ILE A 50 -0.26 3.86 -6.68
N LEU A 51 -0.20 4.99 -5.96
CA LEU A 51 1.01 5.70 -5.61
C LEU A 51 1.28 5.56 -4.10
N VAL A 52 2.38 4.90 -3.75
CA VAL A 52 2.85 4.76 -2.37
C VAL A 52 4.04 5.69 -2.14
N ILE A 53 3.93 6.50 -1.09
CA ILE A 53 5.02 7.32 -0.57
C ILE A 53 5.38 6.73 0.78
N ASP A 54 6.60 6.24 0.94
CA ASP A 54 7.04 5.61 2.18
C ASP A 54 8.56 5.78 2.35
N HIS A 55 9.05 5.60 3.57
CA HIS A 55 10.46 5.62 3.93
C HIS A 55 10.98 4.22 4.33
N ASN A 56 10.14 3.20 4.33
CA ASN A 56 10.48 1.83 4.71
C ASN A 56 11.05 1.03 3.53
N PRO A 57 12.37 0.70 3.53
CA PRO A 57 13.00 0.02 2.41
C PRO A 57 12.45 -1.39 2.18
N TYR A 58 12.01 -2.10 3.23
CA TYR A 58 11.48 -3.46 3.10
C TYR A 58 10.19 -3.49 2.28
N LEU A 59 9.30 -2.51 2.48
CA LEU A 59 8.07 -2.39 1.70
C LEU A 59 8.39 -1.94 0.26
N LEU A 60 9.24 -0.93 0.11
CA LEU A 60 9.56 -0.37 -1.21
C LEU A 60 10.29 -1.38 -2.13
N GLU A 61 11.17 -2.21 -1.58
CA GLU A 61 11.83 -3.29 -2.30
C GLU A 61 10.84 -4.33 -2.84
N LYS A 62 9.74 -4.59 -2.11
CA LYS A 62 8.68 -5.53 -2.54
C LYS A 62 7.81 -4.96 -3.66
N ILE A 63 7.42 -3.68 -3.56
CA ILE A 63 6.57 -3.03 -4.56
C ILE A 63 7.29 -2.92 -5.91
N GLY A 64 8.61 -2.70 -5.89
CA GLY A 64 9.40 -2.43 -7.10
C GLY A 64 9.36 -0.93 -7.44
N LEU A 65 10.47 -0.26 -7.19
CA LEU A 65 10.58 1.20 -7.31
C LEU A 65 10.84 1.66 -8.75
N GLY A 66 10.07 2.67 -9.20
CA GLY A 66 10.34 3.42 -10.44
C GLY A 66 11.35 4.57 -10.27
N VAL A 67 11.41 5.21 -9.09
CA VAL A 67 12.34 6.31 -8.76
C VAL A 67 12.55 6.38 -7.23
N VAL A 68 13.81 6.45 -6.75
CA VAL A 68 14.18 6.81 -5.37
C VAL A 68 14.78 8.22 -5.40
N LEU A 69 14.28 9.13 -4.57
CA LEU A 69 14.84 10.48 -4.44
C LEU A 69 15.89 10.48 -3.31
N ASN A 70 17.09 10.99 -3.63
CA ASN A 70 18.23 11.07 -2.71
C ASN A 70 18.23 12.37 -1.90
#